data_AF-A0A4Y2E2L9-F1
#
_entry.id   AF-A0A4Y2E2L9-F1
#
_cell.length_a   1.000
_cell.length_b   1.000
_cell.length_c   1.000
_cell.angle_alpha   90.00
_cell.angle_beta   90.00
_cell.angle_gamma   90.00
#
_symmetry.space_group_name_H-M   'P 1'
#
loop_
_entity.id
_entity.type
_entity.pdbx_description
1 polymer ?
#
loop_
_entity_poly.entity_id
_entity_poly.type
_entity_poly.pdbx_seq_one_letter_code
_entity_poly.pdbx_strand_id
1 'polypeptide(L)'
;MPKCFFLDGPAGTGKTFVYSTLLHAVRGKGDQATAVASTGIAATLLSGGRTAHCIFKIPLTLNATSTCNLKPNTSEANTLLDAKVIVWDEAPMTHVHAFLAVDRLLKDLTKCDEPFGGKIILLGGDFRQVLPVILRGSRSLTVSSYIKKHRLWSDFFVMQLTENMRAFDSEKEFASWLLRVGEGESGEKIQLPPFCYPEIQDPVQQLFSDIDFKTVTPEQLKGQAILP
;
A
#
# COMPACT_ATOMS: atom_id res chain seq x y z
N MET A 1 26.02 3.30 -0.17
CA MET A 1 24.78 3.65 -0.88
C MET A 1 23.59 3.38 0.03
N PRO A 2 22.51 4.17 -0.01
CA PRO A 2 21.30 3.89 0.76
C PRO A 2 20.71 2.54 0.37
N LYS A 3 20.17 1.82 1.36
CA LYS A 3 19.52 0.51 1.18
C LYS A 3 18.02 0.54 1.51
N CYS A 4 17.58 1.53 2.28
CA CYS A 4 16.18 1.73 2.62
C CYS A 4 15.64 2.93 1.84
N PHE A 5 14.58 2.69 1.08
CA PHE A 5 13.93 3.68 0.21
C PHE A 5 12.44 3.74 0.51
N PHE A 6 11.87 4.93 0.47
CA PHE A 6 10.43 5.13 0.50
C PHE A 6 9.99 5.84 -0.78
N LEU A 7 9.09 5.23 -1.54
CA LEU A 7 8.44 5.87 -2.69
C LEU A 7 7.11 6.46 -2.27
N ASP A 8 7.11 7.76 -2.03
CA ASP A 8 5.92 8.56 -1.81
C ASP A 8 5.29 8.94 -3.15
N GLY A 9 3.97 8.98 -3.20
CA GLY A 9 3.27 9.41 -4.39
C GLY A 9 1.77 9.44 -4.16
N PRO A 10 1.04 10.45 -4.67
CA PRO A 10 -0.40 10.45 -4.63
C PRO A 10 -1.08 9.26 -5.30
N ALA A 11 -2.39 9.13 -5.07
CA ALA A 11 -3.20 8.22 -5.84
C ALA A 11 -3.06 8.55 -7.34
N GLY A 12 -2.86 7.51 -8.16
CA GLY A 12 -2.76 7.68 -9.62
C GLY A 12 -1.37 8.01 -10.16
N THR A 13 -0.33 8.20 -9.34
CA THR A 13 1.01 8.56 -9.84
C THR A 13 1.87 7.40 -10.35
N GLY A 14 1.28 6.19 -10.50
CA GLY A 14 2.00 5.05 -11.08
C GLY A 14 2.93 4.30 -10.13
N LYS A 15 2.83 4.48 -8.80
CA LYS A 15 3.63 3.73 -7.80
C LYS A 15 3.71 2.22 -8.08
N THR A 16 2.56 1.56 -8.25
CA THR A 16 2.48 0.11 -8.53
C THR A 16 3.18 -0.28 -9.84
N PHE A 17 3.15 0.60 -10.85
CA PHE A 17 3.89 0.39 -12.09
C PHE A 17 5.39 0.41 -11.85
N VAL A 18 5.90 1.40 -11.09
CA VAL A 18 7.32 1.48 -10.70
C VAL A 18 7.76 0.23 -9.94
N TYR A 19 6.97 -0.22 -8.96
CA TYR A 19 7.26 -1.47 -8.22
C TYR A 19 7.33 -2.68 -9.15
N SER A 20 6.35 -2.82 -10.04
CA SER A 20 6.28 -3.95 -10.98
C SER A 20 7.46 -3.94 -11.94
N THR A 21 7.79 -2.79 -12.53
CA THR A 21 8.95 -2.65 -13.42
C THR A 21 10.24 -2.99 -12.70
N LEU A 22 10.44 -2.54 -11.46
CA LEU A 22 11.61 -2.89 -10.65
C LEU A 22 11.70 -4.40 -10.37
N LEU A 23 10.59 -5.00 -9.92
CA LEU A 23 10.51 -6.44 -9.65
C LEU A 23 10.84 -7.26 -10.90
N HIS A 24 10.26 -6.90 -12.05
CA HIS A 24 10.53 -7.56 -13.33
C HIS A 24 11.98 -7.36 -13.80
N ALA A 25 12.54 -6.17 -13.65
CA ALA A 25 13.91 -5.88 -14.05
C ALA A 25 14.94 -6.68 -13.23
N VAL A 26 14.71 -6.85 -11.91
CA VAL A 26 15.57 -7.67 -11.05
C VAL A 26 15.42 -9.15 -11.40
N ARG A 27 14.18 -9.66 -11.49
CA ARG A 27 13.92 -11.06 -11.84
C ARG A 27 14.42 -11.43 -13.24
N GLY A 28 14.33 -10.51 -14.19
CA GLY A 28 14.84 -10.69 -15.55
C GLY A 28 16.35 -10.86 -15.63
N LYS A 29 17.09 -10.43 -14.59
CA LYS A 29 18.54 -10.68 -14.44
C LYS A 29 18.85 -12.01 -13.75
N GLY A 30 17.83 -12.81 -13.42
CA GLY A 30 17.97 -14.06 -12.66
C GLY A 30 18.07 -13.87 -11.14
N ASP A 31 17.96 -12.63 -10.66
CA ASP A 31 18.02 -12.31 -9.23
C ASP A 31 16.66 -12.49 -8.54
N GLN A 32 16.67 -12.80 -7.25
CA GLN A 32 15.44 -12.91 -6.46
C GLN A 32 14.93 -11.52 -6.03
N ALA A 33 13.62 -11.29 -6.24
CA ALA A 33 12.93 -10.08 -5.81
C ALA A 33 11.61 -10.44 -5.14
N THR A 34 11.43 -10.01 -3.89
CA THR A 34 10.24 -10.30 -3.09
C THR A 34 9.28 -9.12 -3.13
N ALA A 35 8.02 -9.41 -3.44
CA ALA A 35 6.94 -8.42 -3.44
C ALA A 35 5.99 -8.72 -2.29
N VAL A 36 5.78 -7.73 -1.43
CA VAL A 36 4.82 -7.79 -0.33
C VAL A 36 3.91 -6.58 -0.33
N ALA A 37 2.75 -6.71 0.32
CA ALA A 37 1.89 -5.58 0.62
C ALA A 37 1.24 -5.70 2.00
N SER A 38 0.75 -4.58 2.54
CA SER A 38 0.06 -4.56 3.83
C SER A 38 -1.31 -5.25 3.79
N THR A 39 -2.00 -5.21 2.64
CA THR A 39 -3.34 -5.81 2.45
C THR A 39 -3.32 -6.91 1.39
N GLY A 40 -4.31 -7.82 1.45
CA GLY A 40 -4.44 -8.91 0.47
C GLY A 40 -4.70 -8.38 -0.94
N ILE A 41 -5.58 -7.39 -1.10
CA ILE A 41 -5.92 -6.82 -2.40
C ILE A 41 -4.68 -6.14 -3.04
N ALA A 42 -3.95 -5.31 -2.28
CA ALA A 42 -2.74 -4.69 -2.78
C ALA A 42 -1.68 -5.72 -3.19
N ALA A 43 -1.56 -6.82 -2.45
CA ALA A 43 -0.63 -7.91 -2.80
C ALA A 43 -0.95 -8.55 -4.15
N THR A 44 -2.24 -8.68 -4.51
CA THR A 44 -2.63 -9.28 -5.82
C THR A 44 -2.23 -8.43 -7.02
N LEU A 45 -2.00 -7.12 -6.82
CA LEU A 45 -1.56 -6.21 -7.88
C LEU A 45 -0.07 -6.34 -8.20
N LEU A 46 0.71 -7.02 -7.36
CA LEU A 46 2.13 -7.26 -7.57
C LEU A 46 2.36 -8.69 -8.06
N SER A 47 3.20 -8.85 -9.08
CA SER A 47 3.54 -10.18 -9.62
C SER A 47 4.19 -11.05 -8.54
N GLY A 48 3.53 -12.17 -8.19
CA GLY A 48 3.95 -13.06 -7.11
C GLY A 48 3.81 -12.44 -5.71
N GLY A 49 3.03 -11.37 -5.58
CA GLY A 49 2.84 -10.64 -4.33
C GLY A 49 2.06 -11.45 -3.30
N ARG A 50 2.43 -11.26 -2.03
CA ARG A 50 1.73 -11.81 -0.87
C ARG A 50 1.65 -10.76 0.23
N THR A 51 0.81 -10.97 1.24
CA THR A 51 0.79 -10.05 2.37
C THR A 51 2.09 -10.14 3.17
N ALA A 52 2.55 -9.01 3.72
CA ALA A 52 3.74 -8.96 4.55
C ALA A 52 3.63 -9.91 5.77
N HIS A 53 2.43 -9.99 6.36
CA HIS A 53 2.13 -10.94 7.43
C HIS A 53 2.40 -12.40 7.01
N CYS A 54 2.03 -12.79 5.79
CA CYS A 54 2.21 -14.15 5.30
C CYS A 54 3.69 -14.50 5.03
N ILE A 55 4.42 -13.56 4.41
CA ILE A 55 5.84 -13.75 4.01
C ILE A 55 6.75 -13.76 5.23
N PHE A 56 6.64 -12.76 6.10
CA PHE A 56 7.51 -12.63 7.25
C PHE A 56 6.99 -13.36 8.50
N LYS A 57 5.81 -13.99 8.45
CA LYS A 57 5.17 -14.60 9.62
C LYS A 57 5.03 -13.62 10.80
N ILE A 58 4.60 -12.40 10.48
CA ILE A 58 4.39 -11.32 11.47
C ILE A 58 3.23 -11.75 12.40
N PRO A 59 3.41 -11.72 13.73
CA PRO A 59 2.34 -12.05 14.66
C PRO A 59 1.21 -11.00 14.57
N LEU A 60 -0.04 -11.42 14.80
CA LEU A 60 -1.19 -10.52 14.80
C LEU A 60 -1.16 -9.53 15.97
N THR A 61 -0.68 -9.98 17.13
CA THR A 61 -0.49 -9.14 18.31
C THR A 61 0.95 -8.62 18.30
N LEU A 62 1.10 -7.32 18.07
CA LEU A 62 2.41 -6.67 17.97
C LEU A 62 2.67 -5.74 19.15
N ASN A 63 3.91 -5.75 19.63
CA ASN A 63 4.45 -4.81 20.59
C ASN A 63 5.90 -4.45 20.20
N ALA A 64 6.53 -3.57 20.97
CA ALA A 64 7.86 -3.08 20.66
C ALA A 64 8.94 -4.18 20.59
N THR A 65 8.78 -5.31 21.27
CA THR A 65 9.74 -6.42 21.31
C THR A 65 9.33 -7.63 20.46
N SER A 66 8.20 -7.55 19.75
CA SER A 66 7.75 -8.62 18.86
C SER A 66 8.80 -9.00 17.82
N THR A 67 8.83 -10.30 17.52
CA THR A 67 9.65 -10.90 16.47
C THR A 67 8.74 -11.66 15.50
N CYS A 68 9.25 -11.89 14.30
CA CYS A 68 8.59 -12.69 13.29
C CYS A 68 8.73 -14.19 13.60
N ASN A 69 7.67 -14.96 13.37
CA ASN A 69 7.64 -16.41 13.61
C ASN A 69 8.15 -17.22 12.42
N LEU A 70 9.20 -16.74 11.74
CA LEU A 70 9.83 -17.42 10.62
C LEU A 70 11.03 -18.22 11.12
N LYS A 71 11.01 -19.54 10.90
CA LYS A 71 12.11 -20.42 11.32
C LYS A 71 13.30 -20.29 10.35
N PRO A 72 14.55 -20.25 10.84
CA PRO A 72 15.73 -20.37 9.98
C PRO A 72 15.74 -21.69 9.20
N ASN A 73 16.47 -21.73 8.10
CA ASN A 73 16.68 -22.93 7.27
C ASN A 73 15.40 -23.50 6.61
N THR A 74 14.33 -22.71 6.49
CA THR A 74 13.18 -23.07 5.65
C THR A 74 13.32 -22.46 4.25
N SER A 75 12.55 -22.97 3.28
CA SER A 75 12.56 -22.43 1.91
C SER A 75 12.13 -20.96 1.87
N GLU A 76 11.20 -20.53 2.74
CA GLU A 76 10.78 -19.13 2.84
C GLU A 76 11.90 -18.24 3.42
N ALA A 77 12.62 -18.72 4.44
CA ALA A 77 13.77 -17.99 4.98
C ALA A 77 14.89 -17.85 3.94
N ASN A 78 15.16 -18.92 3.18
CA ASN A 78 16.12 -18.87 2.08
C ASN A 78 15.68 -17.91 0.97
N THR A 79 14.39 -17.87 0.64
CA THR A 79 13.86 -16.89 -0.33
C THR A 79 14.15 -15.44 0.09
N LEU A 80 14.00 -15.12 1.38
CA LEU A 80 14.33 -13.79 1.91
C LEU A 80 15.84 -13.53 1.96
N LEU A 81 16.64 -14.56 2.23
CA LEU A 81 18.11 -14.49 2.19
C LEU A 81 18.64 -14.29 0.77
N ASP A 82 18.01 -14.89 -0.23
CA ASP A 82 18.42 -14.75 -1.63
C ASP A 82 17.87 -13.46 -2.26
N ALA A 83 16.79 -12.90 -1.71
CA ALA A 83 16.18 -11.67 -2.20
C ALA A 83 17.19 -10.51 -2.19
N LYS A 84 17.40 -9.92 -3.37
CA LYS A 84 18.19 -8.70 -3.55
C LYS A 84 17.40 -7.46 -3.15
N VAL A 85 16.10 -7.46 -3.48
CA VAL A 85 15.17 -6.38 -3.15
C VAL A 85 13.88 -6.94 -2.58
N ILE A 86 13.35 -6.23 -1.57
CA ILE A 86 12.03 -6.45 -1.01
C ILE A 86 11.23 -5.18 -1.23
N VAL A 87 10.16 -5.28 -2.01
CA VAL A 87 9.22 -4.18 -2.25
C VAL A 87 8.00 -4.39 -1.37
N TRP A 88 7.61 -3.37 -0.60
CA TRP A 88 6.46 -3.40 0.30
C TRP A 88 5.47 -2.28 -0.03
N ASP A 89 4.34 -2.65 -0.65
CA ASP A 89 3.27 -1.71 -1.00
C ASP A 89 2.26 -1.49 0.14
N GLU A 90 1.64 -0.32 0.14
CA GLU A 90 0.76 0.17 1.21
C GLU A 90 1.43 0.19 2.60
N ALA A 91 2.73 0.47 2.64
CA ALA A 91 3.53 0.53 3.87
C ALA A 91 2.95 1.48 4.94
N PRO A 92 2.35 2.64 4.63
CA PRO A 92 1.73 3.52 5.63
C PRO A 92 0.65 2.86 6.50
N MET A 93 -0.03 1.83 5.99
CA MET A 93 -1.04 1.08 6.75
C MET A 93 -0.44 0.13 7.79
N THR A 94 0.87 -0.13 7.73
CA THR A 94 1.54 -1.08 8.60
C THR A 94 1.99 -0.42 9.91
N HIS A 95 1.64 -1.06 11.04
CA HIS A 95 2.08 -0.63 12.36
C HIS A 95 3.62 -0.73 12.47
N VAL A 96 4.26 0.26 13.09
CA VAL A 96 5.72 0.38 13.17
C VAL A 96 6.40 -0.87 13.76
N HIS A 97 5.79 -1.47 14.78
CA HIS A 97 6.26 -2.72 15.38
C HIS A 97 6.39 -3.89 14.39
N ALA A 98 5.60 -3.94 13.33
CA ALA A 98 5.77 -4.93 12.27
C ALA A 98 7.09 -4.71 11.52
N PHE A 99 7.42 -3.46 11.17
CA PHE A 99 8.71 -3.15 10.55
C PHE A 99 9.89 -3.48 11.48
N LEU A 100 9.76 -3.25 12.78
CA LEU A 100 10.79 -3.61 13.76
C LEU A 100 10.96 -5.13 13.92
N ALA A 101 9.86 -5.89 13.88
CA ALA A 101 9.91 -7.34 13.90
C ALA A 101 10.61 -7.89 12.64
N VAL A 102 10.33 -7.31 11.47
CA VAL A 102 10.97 -7.66 10.20
C VAL A 102 12.44 -7.24 10.17
N ASP A 103 12.79 -6.06 10.70
CA ASP A 103 14.17 -5.61 10.84
C ASP A 103 14.99 -6.62 11.65
N ARG A 104 14.51 -7.02 12.83
CA ARG A 104 15.15 -8.05 13.66
C ARG A 104 15.30 -9.38 12.93
N LEU A 105 14.23 -9.85 12.29
CA LEU A 105 14.25 -11.09 11.52
C LEU A 105 15.34 -11.08 10.45
N LEU A 106 15.41 -10.00 9.65
CA LEU A 106 16.35 -9.94 8.55
C LEU A 106 17.80 -9.80 9.05
N LYS A 107 18.03 -9.07 10.15
CA LYS A 107 19.34 -9.03 10.82
C LYS A 107 19.75 -10.41 11.32
N ASP A 108 18.83 -11.14 11.96
CA ASP A 108 19.08 -12.49 12.47
C ASP A 108 19.37 -13.49 11.35
N LEU A 109 18.65 -13.42 10.23
CA LEU A 109 18.86 -14.29 9.08
C LEU A 109 20.19 -13.99 8.38
N THR A 110 20.46 -12.71 8.10
CA THR A 110 21.64 -12.27 7.33
C THR A 110 22.92 -12.18 8.16
N LYS A 111 22.81 -12.21 9.49
CA LYS A 111 23.92 -11.95 10.43
C LYS A 111 24.58 -10.58 10.19
N CYS A 112 23.75 -9.59 9.87
CA CYS A 112 24.17 -8.22 9.58
C CYS A 112 23.35 -7.24 10.44
N ASP A 113 24.01 -6.35 11.18
CA ASP A 113 23.34 -5.40 12.08
C ASP A 113 22.84 -4.11 11.38
N GLU A 114 23.09 -3.97 10.07
CA GLU A 114 22.52 -2.88 9.27
C GLU A 114 20.97 -2.95 9.24
N PRO A 115 20.27 -1.83 9.05
CA PRO A 115 18.82 -1.83 8.87
C PRO A 115 18.36 -2.89 7.87
N PHE A 116 17.37 -3.67 8.29
CA PHE A 116 16.79 -4.81 7.58
C PHE A 116 17.84 -5.85 7.11
N GLY A 117 18.88 -6.08 7.92
CA GLY A 117 19.93 -7.05 7.60
C GLY A 117 20.73 -6.67 6.35
N GLY A 118 20.81 -5.38 6.04
CA GLY A 118 21.51 -4.87 4.85
C GLY A 118 20.81 -5.24 3.53
N LYS A 119 19.54 -5.62 3.56
CA LYS A 119 18.70 -5.83 2.37
C LYS A 119 18.27 -4.51 1.74
N ILE A 120 18.04 -4.51 0.44
CA ILE A 120 17.41 -3.37 -0.23
C ILE A 120 15.91 -3.43 0.03
N ILE A 121 15.40 -2.44 0.77
CA ILE A 121 13.98 -2.30 1.09
C ILE A 121 13.43 -1.11 0.33
N LEU A 122 12.38 -1.34 -0.46
CA LEU A 122 11.57 -0.28 -1.06
C LEU A 122 10.19 -0.31 -0.42
N LEU A 123 9.95 0.59 0.52
CA LEU A 123 8.61 0.86 1.03
C LEU A 123 7.87 1.77 0.06
N GLY A 124 6.58 1.55 -0.06
CA GLY A 124 5.73 2.27 -0.99
C GLY A 124 4.39 2.60 -0.39
N GLY A 125 3.83 3.74 -0.76
CA GLY A 125 2.46 4.08 -0.40
C GLY A 125 2.21 5.57 -0.38
N ASP A 126 1.12 5.94 0.27
CA ASP A 126 0.67 7.32 0.39
C ASP A 126 0.22 7.60 1.83
N PHE A 127 0.96 8.45 2.55
CA PHE A 127 0.62 8.82 3.92
C PHE A 127 -0.63 9.71 4.02
N ARG A 128 -1.12 10.23 2.89
CA ARG A 128 -2.38 10.99 2.80
C ARG A 128 -3.60 10.06 2.75
N GLN A 129 -3.40 8.74 2.66
CA GLN A 129 -4.46 7.74 2.69
C GLN A 129 -4.66 7.20 4.12
N VAL A 130 -4.56 5.89 4.31
CA VAL A 130 -4.94 5.21 5.55
C VAL A 130 -3.71 4.92 6.40
N LEU A 131 -3.74 5.38 7.66
CA LEU A 131 -2.76 5.05 8.69
C LEU A 131 -3.07 3.69 9.34
N PRO A 132 -2.16 3.13 10.17
CA PRO A 132 -2.38 1.82 10.77
C PRO A 132 -3.64 1.79 11.63
N VAL A 133 -4.48 0.79 11.41
CA VAL A 133 -5.72 0.59 12.17
C VAL A 133 -5.38 0.06 13.56
N ILE A 134 -5.73 0.81 14.59
CA ILE A 134 -5.63 0.37 16.00
C ILE A 134 -7.05 0.19 16.54
N LEU A 135 -7.42 -1.06 16.81
CA LEU A 135 -8.74 -1.37 17.37
C LEU A 135 -8.93 -0.64 18.70
N ARG A 136 -9.98 0.18 18.78
CA ARG A 136 -10.31 1.00 19.96
C ARG A 136 -9.19 2.00 20.35
N GLY A 137 -8.28 2.31 19.42
CA GLY A 137 -7.21 3.26 19.62
C GLY A 137 -7.69 4.71 19.49
N SER A 138 -7.02 5.63 20.19
CA SER A 138 -7.22 7.07 19.99
C SER A 138 -6.47 7.56 18.75
N ARG A 139 -6.83 8.74 18.24
CA ARG A 139 -6.10 9.41 17.14
C ARG A 139 -4.60 9.51 17.44
N SER A 140 -4.24 9.84 18.68
CA SER A 140 -2.84 9.93 19.10
C SER A 140 -2.11 8.60 19.01
N LEU A 141 -2.77 7.48 19.34
CA LEU A 141 -2.18 6.15 19.22
C LEU A 141 -1.92 5.80 17.75
N THR A 142 -2.89 6.06 16.86
CA THR A 142 -2.73 5.87 15.40
C THR A 142 -1.59 6.72 14.83
N VAL A 143 -1.45 7.97 15.29
CA VAL A 143 -0.33 8.83 14.88
C VAL A 143 0.99 8.30 15.44
N SER A 144 1.03 7.79 16.67
CA SER A 144 2.29 7.25 17.24
C SER A 144 2.73 5.92 16.61
N SER A 145 1.83 5.22 15.92
CA SER A 145 2.07 3.86 15.43
C SER A 145 2.61 3.76 14.01
N TYR A 146 2.62 4.83 13.22
CA TYR A 146 3.16 4.78 11.86
C TYR A 146 4.66 5.10 11.83
N ILE A 147 5.34 4.59 10.81
CA ILE A 147 6.81 4.55 10.76
C ILE A 147 7.49 5.93 10.85
N LYS A 148 6.91 7.02 10.31
CA LYS A 148 7.56 8.35 10.34
C LYS A 148 7.73 8.92 11.76
N LYS A 149 7.02 8.40 12.76
CA LYS A 149 7.21 8.79 14.17
C LYS A 149 8.33 8.03 14.87
N HIS A 150 8.94 7.06 14.21
CA HIS A 150 9.96 6.20 14.80
C HIS A 150 11.34 6.45 14.18
N ARG A 151 12.41 6.24 14.97
CA ARG A 151 13.80 6.48 14.54
C ARG A 151 14.19 5.78 13.24
N LEU A 152 13.61 4.60 12.99
CA LEU A 152 13.86 3.79 11.78
C LEU A 152 13.56 4.57 10.50
N TRP A 153 12.65 5.55 10.54
CA TRP A 153 12.36 6.39 9.39
C TRP A 153 13.56 7.21 8.92
N SER A 154 14.48 7.59 9.82
CA SER A 154 15.67 8.35 9.44
C SER A 154 16.64 7.59 8.54
N ASP A 155 16.52 6.25 8.48
CA ASP A 155 17.33 5.41 7.59
C ASP A 155 16.78 5.38 6.14
N PHE A 156 15.57 5.91 5.91
CA PHE A 156 14.90 5.88 4.61
C PHE A 156 15.24 7.09 3.75
N PHE A 157 15.71 6.82 2.53
CA PHE A 157 15.76 7.83 1.47
C PHE A 157 14.39 7.96 0.80
N VAL A 158 13.79 9.15 0.88
CA VAL A 158 12.44 9.41 0.36
C VAL A 158 12.52 9.90 -1.09
N MET A 159 11.80 9.24 -1.97
CA MET A 159 11.58 9.61 -3.38
C MET A 159 10.11 9.96 -3.58
N GLN A 160 9.81 10.88 -4.48
CA GLN A 160 8.45 11.35 -4.72
C GLN A 160 8.05 11.18 -6.19
N LEU A 161 6.87 10.62 -6.43
CA LEU A 161 6.16 10.70 -7.70
C LEU A 161 5.13 11.82 -7.62
N THR A 162 5.21 12.79 -8.51
CA THR A 162 4.39 14.00 -8.49
C THR A 162 3.36 14.06 -9.62
N GLU A 163 3.61 13.36 -10.73
CA GLU A 163 2.74 13.39 -11.91
C GLU A 163 1.60 12.38 -11.79
N ASN A 164 0.36 12.85 -11.98
CA ASN A 164 -0.81 11.98 -12.01
C ASN A 164 -0.95 11.33 -13.39
N MET A 165 -0.85 10.01 -13.43
CA MET A 165 -0.89 9.20 -14.64
C MET A 165 -2.26 8.53 -14.88
N ARG A 166 -3.20 8.70 -13.94
CA ARG A 166 -4.51 8.03 -13.96
C ARG A 166 -5.64 8.97 -14.41
N ALA A 167 -5.59 10.22 -13.95
CA ALA A 167 -6.65 11.19 -14.23
C ALA A 167 -6.60 11.62 -15.70
N PHE A 168 -7.76 11.61 -16.36
CA PHE A 168 -7.91 12.22 -17.68
C PHE A 168 -7.82 13.74 -17.59
N ASP A 169 -7.60 14.41 -18.73
CA ASP A 169 -7.55 15.88 -18.79
C ASP A 169 -8.82 16.53 -18.21
N SER A 170 -9.98 15.90 -18.41
CA SER A 170 -11.27 16.33 -17.87
C SER A 170 -11.40 16.17 -16.35
N GLU A 171 -10.53 15.38 -15.71
CA GLU A 171 -10.60 15.04 -14.28
C GLU A 171 -9.54 15.77 -13.46
N LYS A 172 -8.72 16.63 -14.09
CA LYS A 172 -7.61 17.34 -13.43
C LYS A 172 -8.06 18.20 -12.25
N GLU A 173 -9.24 18.81 -12.35
CA GLU A 173 -9.80 19.62 -11.26
C GLU A 173 -10.15 18.75 -10.04
N PHE A 174 -10.82 17.62 -10.27
CA PHE A 174 -11.15 16.64 -9.23
C PHE A 174 -9.88 16.07 -8.58
N ALA A 175 -8.90 15.68 -9.38
CA ALA A 175 -7.62 15.16 -8.88
C ALA A 175 -6.86 16.20 -8.03
N SER A 176 -6.85 17.46 -8.46
CA SER A 176 -6.22 18.56 -7.71
C SER A 176 -6.95 18.83 -6.40
N TRP A 177 -8.28 18.81 -6.41
CA TRP A 177 -9.07 18.96 -5.19
C TRP A 177 -8.83 17.81 -4.21
N LEU A 178 -8.81 16.56 -4.67
CA LEU A 178 -8.49 15.40 -3.83
C LEU A 178 -7.10 15.52 -3.19
N LEU A 179 -6.11 16.02 -3.94
CA LEU A 179 -4.78 16.23 -3.41
C LEU A 179 -4.78 17.26 -2.27
N ARG A 180 -5.44 18.41 -2.45
CA ARG A 180 -5.58 19.44 -1.40
C ARG A 180 -6.27 18.90 -0.14
N VAL A 181 -7.28 18.04 -0.31
CA VAL A 181 -7.91 17.32 0.81
C VAL A 181 -6.89 16.45 1.53
N GLY A 182 -6.08 15.68 0.79
CA GLY A 182 -5.03 14.82 1.36
C GLY A 182 -3.91 15.59 2.07
N GLU A 183 -3.58 16.80 1.62
CA GLU A 183 -2.60 17.69 2.27
C GLU A 183 -3.17 18.43 3.50
N GLY A 184 -4.47 18.26 3.78
CA GLY A 184 -5.14 18.89 4.92
C GLY A 184 -5.47 20.37 4.72
N GLU A 185 -5.39 20.88 3.49
CA GLU A 185 -5.69 22.28 3.17
C GLU A 185 -7.19 22.61 3.31
N SER A 186 -8.05 21.58 3.27
CA SER A 186 -9.51 21.71 3.39
C SER A 186 -10.01 21.85 4.83
N GLY A 187 -9.13 21.84 5.84
CA GLY A 187 -9.49 21.89 7.25
C GLY A 187 -10.21 20.63 7.76
N GLU A 188 -10.87 20.72 8.92
CA GLU A 188 -11.55 19.55 9.54
C GLU A 188 -12.85 19.13 8.82
N LYS A 189 -13.47 20.05 8.06
CA LYS A 189 -14.71 19.81 7.33
C LYS A 189 -14.46 19.94 5.85
N ILE A 190 -14.54 18.82 5.13
CA ILE A 190 -14.40 18.79 3.69
C ILE A 190 -15.72 19.21 3.06
N GLN A 191 -15.70 20.31 2.30
CA GLN A 191 -16.81 20.67 1.41
C GLN A 191 -16.62 19.94 0.09
N LEU A 192 -17.63 19.17 -0.33
CA LEU A 192 -17.64 18.54 -1.65
C LEU A 192 -17.89 19.61 -2.71
N PRO A 193 -17.06 19.71 -3.76
CA PRO A 193 -17.28 20.62 -4.86
C PRO A 193 -18.53 20.27 -5.67
N PRO A 194 -19.10 21.22 -6.44
CA PRO A 194 -20.28 20.98 -7.28
C PRO A 194 -20.14 19.77 -8.22
N PHE A 195 -18.94 19.53 -8.77
CA PHE A 195 -18.68 18.40 -9.66
C PHE A 195 -18.71 17.03 -8.99
N CYS A 196 -18.72 16.96 -7.65
CA CYS A 196 -18.91 15.70 -6.91
C CYS A 196 -20.39 15.34 -6.77
N TYR A 197 -21.29 16.27 -7.06
CA TYR A 197 -22.73 16.02 -7.02
C TYR A 197 -23.19 15.59 -8.41
N PRO A 198 -23.86 14.44 -8.52
CA PRO A 198 -24.42 14.03 -9.80
C PRO A 198 -25.56 14.96 -10.20
N GLU A 199 -25.70 15.21 -11.50
CA GLU A 199 -26.81 15.98 -12.06
C GLU A 199 -28.16 15.29 -11.77
N ILE A 200 -28.15 13.95 -11.76
CA ILE A 200 -29.30 13.11 -11.40
C ILE A 200 -29.15 12.68 -9.95
N GLN A 201 -30.08 13.08 -9.09
CA GLN A 201 -30.07 12.72 -7.67
C GLN A 201 -30.71 11.36 -7.35
N ASP A 202 -31.37 10.73 -8.33
CA ASP A 202 -31.86 9.36 -8.22
C ASP A 202 -30.71 8.37 -8.53
N PRO A 203 -30.17 7.63 -7.54
CA PRO A 203 -29.05 6.73 -7.76
C PRO A 203 -29.36 5.58 -8.72
N VAL A 204 -30.64 5.18 -8.81
CA VAL A 204 -31.07 4.10 -9.73
C VAL A 204 -31.05 4.62 -11.15
N GLN A 205 -31.64 5.80 -11.40
CA GLN A 205 -31.53 6.42 -12.72
C GLN A 205 -30.09 6.80 -13.06
N GLN A 206 -29.27 7.20 -12.08
CA GLN A 206 -27.87 7.55 -12.33
C GLN A 206 -27.02 6.34 -12.76
N LEU A 207 -27.20 5.19 -12.12
CA LEU A 207 -26.41 3.98 -12.39
C LEU A 207 -26.96 3.15 -13.55
N PHE A 208 -28.26 3.26 -13.81
CA PHE A 208 -28.99 2.40 -14.74
C PHE A 208 -29.91 3.20 -15.66
N SER A 209 -29.50 4.42 -16.05
CA SER A 209 -30.29 5.29 -16.97
C SER A 209 -30.59 4.62 -18.30
N ASP A 210 -29.75 3.67 -18.70
CA ASP A 210 -29.85 2.86 -19.91
C ASP A 210 -30.80 1.65 -19.75
N ILE A 211 -31.26 1.36 -18.53
CA ILE A 211 -32.16 0.24 -18.22
C ILE A 211 -33.58 0.76 -18.01
N ASP A 212 -34.49 0.34 -18.88
CA ASP A 212 -35.91 0.43 -18.59
C ASP A 212 -36.34 -0.74 -17.71
N PHE A 213 -36.44 -0.49 -16.40
CA PHE A 213 -36.88 -1.49 -15.42
C PHE A 213 -38.29 -2.04 -15.65
N LYS A 214 -39.08 -1.44 -16.55
CA LYS A 214 -40.40 -1.98 -16.93
C LYS A 214 -40.32 -3.08 -17.98
N THR A 215 -39.21 -3.15 -18.72
CA THR A 215 -39.03 -4.07 -19.86
C THR A 215 -37.79 -4.97 -19.75
N VAL A 216 -36.93 -4.73 -18.76
CA VAL A 216 -35.71 -5.50 -18.54
C VAL A 216 -35.98 -6.97 -18.20
N THR A 217 -35.26 -7.90 -18.83
CA THR A 217 -35.37 -9.34 -18.52
C THR A 217 -34.31 -9.79 -17.50
N PRO A 218 -34.57 -10.87 -16.74
CA PRO A 218 -33.59 -11.43 -15.81
C PRO A 218 -32.25 -11.82 -16.46
N GLU A 219 -32.23 -12.23 -17.73
CA GLU A 219 -30.97 -12.51 -18.44
C GLU A 219 -30.12 -11.26 -18.70
N GLN A 220 -30.76 -10.10 -18.95
CA GLN A 220 -30.06 -8.83 -19.19
C GLN A 220 -29.38 -8.31 -17.92
N LEU A 221 -29.98 -8.58 -16.75
CA LEU A 221 -29.40 -8.22 -15.46
C LEU A 221 -28.28 -9.17 -15.01
N LYS A 222 -28.19 -10.37 -15.57
CA LYS A 222 -27.23 -11.41 -15.13
C LYS A 222 -25.76 -11.09 -15.46
N GLY A 223 -25.52 -10.23 -16.44
CA GLY A 223 -24.19 -9.75 -16.83
C GLY A 223 -23.74 -8.47 -16.12
N GLN A 224 -24.64 -7.80 -15.43
CA GLN A 224 -24.34 -6.62 -14.61
C GLN A 224 -24.41 -7.04 -13.14
N ALA A 225 -23.52 -6.54 -12.29
CA ALA A 225 -23.34 -7.02 -10.91
C ALA A 225 -24.50 -6.63 -9.95
N ILE A 226 -25.75 -6.72 -10.41
CA ILE A 226 -26.96 -6.22 -9.76
C ILE A 226 -27.72 -7.34 -9.03
N LEU A 227 -27.46 -8.62 -9.34
CA LEU A 227 -28.09 -9.74 -8.66
C LEU A 227 -27.04 -10.78 -8.20
N PRO A 228 -27.05 -11.20 -6.92
CA PRO A 228 -26.31 -12.38 -6.46
C PRO A 228 -26.85 -13.68 -7.07
#